data_AF-A0A2V1DMB8-F1
#
_entry.id   AF-A0A2V1DMB8-F1
#
_cell.length_a   1.000
_cell.length_b   1.000
_cell.length_c   1.000
_cell.angle_alpha   90.00
_cell.angle_beta   90.00
_cell.angle_gamma   90.00
#
_symmetry.space_group_name_H-M   'P 1'
#
loop_
_entity.id
_entity.type
_entity.pdbx_description
1 polymer ?
#
loop_
_entity_poly.entity_id
_entity_poly.type
_entity_poly.pdbx_seq_one_letter_code
_entity_poly.pdbx_strand_id
1 'polypeptide(L)'
;MDLQEILNPSPPTRRNDSEPPHPRRRAATNRRAARAPRPKDVPNYTEGLQTVGFVNYPPYDAGDDQALAARHREFHMIPSRDIATKGIGHTPYSSGRKDFEPKTGRSAFEMFQYKYVYEGIDDEKEWHVLWDYNIGIVRMTPFFKSLRHAKTAPAKSLEANPGLADISYSITGGSIHCQGYWVPYQTAKA
;
A
#
# COMPACT_ATOMS: atom_id res chain seq x y z
N MET A 1 -41.35 -3.83 -28.08
CA MET A 1 -40.74 -2.59 -27.59
C MET A 1 -40.48 -2.82 -26.11
N ASP A 2 -39.41 -3.47 -25.68
CA ASP A 2 -37.96 -3.40 -25.97
C ASP A 2 -37.27 -2.16 -25.36
N LEU A 3 -36.47 -2.40 -24.31
CA LEU A 3 -35.70 -1.43 -23.50
C LEU A 3 -34.20 -1.42 -23.88
N GLN A 4 -33.82 -2.05 -24.99
CA GLN A 4 -32.44 -2.06 -25.49
C GLN A 4 -31.96 -0.73 -26.10
N GLU A 5 -32.74 0.36 -26.02
CA GLU A 5 -32.46 1.65 -26.69
C GLU A 5 -31.70 2.71 -25.86
N ILE A 6 -31.19 2.43 -24.65
CA ILE A 6 -30.44 3.45 -23.87
C ILE A 6 -28.91 3.31 -24.00
N LEU A 7 -28.41 2.34 -24.76
CA LEU A 7 -26.99 2.26 -25.12
C LEU A 7 -26.75 2.98 -26.45
N ASN A 8 -26.37 4.25 -26.35
CA ASN A 8 -25.97 5.09 -27.49
C ASN A 8 -24.63 4.60 -28.12
N PRO A 9 -24.31 4.96 -29.37
CA PRO A 9 -24.14 4.02 -30.49
C PRO A 9 -22.70 3.96 -31.04
N SER A 10 -22.39 2.88 -31.76
CA SER A 10 -21.13 2.68 -32.48
C SER A 10 -20.97 3.63 -33.69
N PRO A 11 -19.74 4.04 -34.07
CA PRO A 11 -19.51 4.98 -35.16
C PRO A 11 -19.71 4.36 -36.56
N PRO A 12 -19.97 5.18 -37.59
CA PRO A 12 -20.48 4.71 -38.88
C PRO A 12 -19.40 4.13 -39.80
N THR A 13 -19.73 3.01 -40.45
CA THR A 13 -19.03 2.46 -41.62
C THR A 13 -19.33 3.27 -42.88
N ARG A 14 -18.29 3.76 -43.56
CA ARG A 14 -18.35 4.13 -44.99
C ARG A 14 -17.91 2.94 -45.84
N ARG A 15 -18.75 2.56 -46.82
CA ARG A 15 -18.37 1.73 -47.97
C ARG A 15 -17.79 2.62 -49.07
N ASN A 16 -16.78 2.14 -49.78
CA ASN A 16 -16.66 2.32 -51.22
C ASN A 16 -15.77 1.22 -51.80
N ASP A 17 -16.22 0.69 -52.93
CA ASP A 17 -15.67 -0.42 -53.70
C ASP A 17 -14.33 -0.10 -54.38
N SER A 18 -13.49 -1.13 -54.58
CA SER A 18 -12.69 -1.45 -55.78
C SER A 18 -11.38 -2.21 -55.43
N GLU A 19 -11.20 -3.41 -55.98
CA GLU A 19 -9.97 -4.23 -55.94
C GLU A 19 -8.98 -3.80 -57.06
N PRO A 20 -7.64 -3.99 -56.94
CA PRO A 20 -6.97 -5.20 -57.47
C PRO A 20 -5.70 -5.67 -56.66
N PRO A 21 -5.01 -6.77 -57.02
CA PRO A 21 -4.34 -7.67 -56.05
C PRO A 21 -2.80 -7.56 -55.90
N HIS A 22 -2.30 -8.27 -54.86
CA HIS A 22 -0.91 -8.69 -54.52
C HIS A 22 -0.03 -7.76 -53.64
N PRO A 23 0.97 -8.25 -52.87
CA PRO A 23 1.42 -9.63 -52.60
C PRO A 23 1.42 -10.04 -51.10
N ARG A 24 1.54 -11.35 -50.85
CA ARG A 24 1.69 -11.98 -49.52
C ARG A 24 2.87 -11.39 -48.72
N ARG A 25 2.58 -10.66 -47.65
CA ARG A 25 3.54 -10.34 -46.58
C ARG A 25 3.38 -11.34 -45.43
N ARG A 26 4.47 -12.03 -45.09
CA ARG A 26 4.58 -12.90 -43.90
C ARG A 26 4.24 -12.10 -42.64
N ALA A 27 3.21 -12.52 -41.91
CA ALA A 27 2.94 -12.00 -40.58
C ALA A 27 4.01 -12.52 -39.62
N ALA A 28 4.86 -11.62 -39.11
CA ALA A 28 5.67 -11.89 -37.94
C ALA A 28 4.73 -12.03 -36.75
N THR A 29 4.64 -13.23 -36.17
CA THR A 29 3.93 -13.50 -34.93
C THR A 29 4.71 -12.87 -33.77
N ASN A 30 4.49 -11.58 -33.53
CA ASN A 30 4.86 -10.98 -32.25
C ASN A 30 3.92 -11.54 -31.18
N ARG A 31 4.27 -12.73 -30.66
CA ARG A 31 3.76 -13.24 -29.39
C ARG A 31 4.29 -12.32 -28.30
N ARG A 32 3.54 -11.26 -28.02
CA ARG A 32 3.71 -10.47 -26.80
C ARG A 32 3.52 -11.47 -25.65
N ALA A 33 4.61 -11.83 -24.97
CA ALA A 33 4.56 -12.71 -23.81
C ALA A 33 3.54 -12.11 -22.83
N ALA A 34 2.44 -12.84 -22.60
CA ALA A 34 1.46 -12.47 -21.60
C ALA A 34 2.20 -12.43 -20.26
N ARG A 35 2.34 -11.23 -19.70
CA ARG A 35 2.96 -11.03 -18.39
C ARG A 35 2.13 -11.81 -17.39
N ALA A 36 2.72 -12.83 -16.76
CA ALA A 36 2.04 -13.62 -15.75
C ALA A 36 1.43 -12.69 -14.68
N PRO A 37 0.21 -12.97 -14.20
CA PRO A 37 -0.39 -12.17 -13.13
C PRO A 37 0.51 -12.24 -11.90
N ARG A 38 1.06 -11.09 -11.53
CA ARG A 38 1.88 -10.96 -10.31
C ARG A 38 0.96 -11.13 -9.09
N PRO A 39 1.41 -11.84 -8.04
CA PRO A 39 0.71 -11.87 -6.77
C PRO A 39 0.50 -10.44 -6.27
N LYS A 40 -0.74 -10.09 -5.91
CA LYS A 40 -1.15 -8.72 -5.54
C LYS A 40 -0.74 -8.34 -4.10
N ASP A 41 -0.04 -9.24 -3.41
CA ASP A 41 -0.10 -9.32 -1.95
C ASP A 41 1.23 -9.05 -1.23
N VAL A 42 2.29 -8.69 -1.97
CA VAL A 42 3.56 -8.26 -1.38
C VAL A 42 3.68 -6.74 -1.54
N PRO A 43 4.12 -6.01 -0.50
CA PRO A 43 4.45 -4.61 -0.61
C PRO A 43 5.64 -4.48 -1.53
N ASN A 44 5.37 -4.19 -2.79
CA ASN A 44 6.43 -3.93 -3.75
C ASN A 44 6.84 -2.48 -3.58
N TYR A 45 8.10 -2.25 -3.22
CA TYR A 45 8.73 -0.95 -3.41
C TYR A 45 8.63 -0.63 -4.91
N THR A 46 7.68 0.23 -5.23
CA THR A 46 7.44 0.62 -6.62
C THR A 46 8.32 1.83 -6.86
N GLU A 47 9.43 1.61 -7.54
CA GLU A 47 10.33 2.70 -7.90
C GLU A 47 9.60 3.76 -8.74
N GLY A 48 9.86 5.03 -8.45
CA GLY A 48 9.32 6.16 -9.20
C GLY A 48 7.93 6.64 -8.78
N LEU A 49 7.34 6.11 -7.70
CA LEU A 49 6.18 6.74 -7.08
C LEU A 49 6.56 8.11 -6.49
N GLN A 50 5.65 9.07 -6.59
CA GLN A 50 5.76 10.38 -5.95
C GLN A 50 4.69 10.50 -4.88
N THR A 51 4.99 11.28 -3.85
CA THR A 51 4.02 11.56 -2.80
C THR A 51 2.84 12.35 -3.36
N VAL A 52 1.63 11.90 -3.09
CA VAL A 52 0.38 12.62 -3.35
C VAL A 52 -0.03 13.43 -2.11
N GLY A 53 -0.42 14.69 -2.32
CA GLY A 53 -0.85 15.59 -1.24
C GLY A 53 0.28 16.10 -0.36
N PHE A 54 -0.05 16.47 0.89
CA PHE A 54 0.90 17.05 1.84
C PHE A 54 1.66 16.00 2.65
N VAL A 55 2.98 16.07 2.70
CA VAL A 55 3.79 15.22 3.59
C VAL A 55 3.84 15.86 4.98
N ASN A 56 2.87 15.53 5.83
CA ASN A 56 2.78 16.02 7.20
C ASN A 56 3.61 15.16 8.18
N TYR A 57 3.79 13.88 7.85
CA TYR A 57 4.53 12.91 8.66
C TYR A 57 5.65 12.27 7.82
N PRO A 58 6.78 12.98 7.64
CA PRO A 58 7.90 12.49 6.84
C PRO A 58 8.57 11.28 7.52
N PRO A 59 9.31 10.44 6.75
CA PRO A 59 10.14 9.41 7.33
C PRO A 59 11.26 10.02 8.15
N TYR A 60 11.56 9.37 9.26
CA TYR A 60 12.77 9.65 10.02
C TYR A 60 13.91 8.81 9.46
N ASP A 61 14.47 9.24 8.34
CA ASP A 61 15.62 8.58 7.73
C ASP A 61 16.90 8.94 8.48
N ALA A 62 17.86 8.00 8.52
CA ALA A 62 19.05 8.17 9.34
C ALA A 62 19.89 9.41 8.98
N GLY A 63 19.85 9.87 7.72
CA GLY A 63 20.66 11.00 7.27
C GLY A 63 22.13 10.83 7.70
N ASP A 64 22.63 11.81 8.47
CA ASP A 64 23.97 11.81 9.06
C ASP A 64 24.04 11.21 10.48
N ASP A 65 22.91 10.81 11.07
CA ASP A 65 22.85 10.15 12.38
C ASP A 65 23.44 8.73 12.31
N GLN A 66 24.65 8.60 12.84
CA GLN A 66 25.38 7.32 12.85
C GLN A 66 24.75 6.29 13.78
N ALA A 67 24.14 6.71 14.89
CA ALA A 67 23.51 5.81 15.84
C ALA A 67 22.24 5.20 15.23
N LEU A 68 21.41 6.02 14.59
CA LEU A 68 20.23 5.54 13.87
C LEU A 68 20.62 4.66 12.68
N ALA A 69 21.67 5.02 11.94
CA ALA A 69 22.17 4.19 10.85
C ALA A 69 22.70 2.84 11.33
N ALA A 70 23.30 2.76 12.52
CA ALA A 70 23.69 1.50 13.13
C ALA A 70 22.46 0.63 13.43
N ARG A 71 21.38 1.21 13.99
CA ARG A 71 20.11 0.51 14.20
C ARG A 71 19.50 0.03 12.89
N HIS A 72 19.46 0.87 11.85
CA HIS A 72 18.93 0.43 10.55
C HIS A 72 19.66 -0.80 9.99
N ARG A 73 20.98 -0.90 10.22
CA ARG A 73 21.77 -2.08 9.84
C ARG A 73 21.48 -3.29 10.72
N GLU A 74 21.45 -3.11 12.04
CA GLU A 74 21.10 -4.15 13.01
C GLU A 74 19.76 -4.82 12.67
N PHE A 75 18.77 -4.03 12.29
CA PHE A 75 17.42 -4.50 11.97
C PHE A 75 17.21 -4.81 10.48
N HIS A 76 18.27 -4.86 9.66
CA HIS A 76 18.18 -5.14 8.22
C HIS A 76 17.10 -4.32 7.50
N MET A 77 17.01 -3.02 7.83
CA MET A 77 15.91 -2.17 7.39
C MET A 77 15.97 -1.90 5.88
N ILE A 78 14.84 -1.99 5.19
CA ILE A 78 14.72 -1.73 3.76
C ILE A 78 13.44 -0.92 3.47
N PRO A 79 13.47 0.14 2.66
CA PRO A 79 14.64 0.96 2.33
C PRO A 79 15.34 1.50 3.58
N SER A 80 16.63 1.77 3.48
CA SER A 80 17.43 2.38 4.56
C SER A 80 18.09 3.62 4.02
N ARG A 81 17.77 4.78 4.61
CA ARG A 81 18.22 6.13 4.19
C ARG A 81 17.51 6.66 2.93
N ASP A 82 16.56 5.93 2.40
CA ASP A 82 15.84 6.25 1.17
C ASP A 82 14.34 5.91 1.26
N ILE A 83 13.75 5.95 2.45
CA ILE A 83 12.31 5.73 2.64
C ILE A 83 11.51 6.83 1.92
N ALA A 84 12.00 8.07 1.97
CA ALA A 84 11.32 9.21 1.34
C ALA A 84 11.14 9.05 -0.18
N THR A 85 11.95 8.23 -0.84
CA THR A 85 11.95 8.06 -2.30
C THR A 85 11.55 6.65 -2.73
N LYS A 86 12.01 5.62 -2.03
CA LYS A 86 11.73 4.21 -2.36
C LYS A 86 10.62 3.60 -1.52
N GLY A 87 10.33 4.19 -0.36
CA GLY A 87 9.33 3.71 0.59
C GLY A 87 7.92 4.24 0.32
N ILE A 88 7.68 4.94 -0.79
CA ILE A 88 6.35 5.49 -1.11
C ILE A 88 5.40 4.35 -1.51
N GLY A 89 4.16 4.40 -1.01
CA GLY A 89 3.10 3.45 -1.35
C GLY A 89 1.75 4.14 -1.44
N HIS A 90 0.91 3.61 -2.34
CA HIS A 90 -0.49 4.01 -2.47
C HIS A 90 -1.37 2.77 -2.37
N THR A 91 -2.46 2.83 -1.61
CA THR A 91 -3.42 1.72 -1.55
C THR A 91 -4.85 2.25 -1.46
N PRO A 92 -5.70 1.97 -2.47
CA PRO A 92 -7.12 2.30 -2.38
C PRO A 92 -7.78 1.64 -1.16
N TYR A 93 -8.59 2.42 -0.45
CA TYR A 93 -9.35 1.91 0.68
C TYR A 93 -10.56 1.13 0.15
N SER A 94 -10.48 -0.19 0.22
CA SER A 94 -11.56 -1.10 -0.18
C SER A 94 -11.90 -2.04 0.97
N SER A 95 -12.44 -1.50 2.06
CA SER A 95 -12.74 -2.29 3.25
C SER A 95 -14.22 -2.62 3.38
N GLY A 96 -14.52 -3.72 4.07
CA GLY A 96 -15.90 -4.10 4.41
C GLY A 96 -16.54 -3.16 5.43
N ARG A 97 -15.73 -2.39 6.19
CA ARG A 97 -16.19 -1.39 7.15
C ARG A 97 -15.98 0.01 6.57
N LYS A 98 -17.07 0.73 6.34
CA LYS A 98 -17.01 2.04 5.67
C LYS A 98 -16.75 3.22 6.62
N ASP A 99 -16.05 3.03 7.74
CA ASP A 99 -15.85 4.10 8.73
C ASP A 99 -14.59 4.94 8.50
N PHE A 100 -13.61 4.43 7.76
CA PHE A 100 -12.37 5.16 7.47
C PHE A 100 -12.61 6.45 6.68
N GLU A 101 -13.29 6.37 5.53
CA GLU A 101 -13.52 7.53 4.67
C GLU A 101 -14.36 8.61 5.38
N PRO A 102 -15.48 8.31 6.05
CA PRO A 102 -16.21 9.30 6.84
C PRO A 102 -15.40 9.95 7.97
N LYS A 103 -14.48 9.22 8.61
CA LYS A 103 -13.67 9.74 9.72
C LYS A 103 -12.44 10.53 9.26
N THR A 104 -11.92 10.25 8.06
CA THR A 104 -10.64 10.79 7.59
C THR A 104 -10.77 11.68 6.35
N GLY A 105 -11.90 11.60 5.64
CA GLY A 105 -12.12 12.24 4.35
C GLY A 105 -11.34 11.59 3.19
N ARG A 106 -10.85 10.36 3.36
CA ARG A 106 -9.91 9.71 2.42
C ARG A 106 -10.44 8.40 1.87
N SER A 107 -10.25 8.20 0.58
CA SER A 107 -10.60 6.97 -0.15
C SER A 107 -9.39 6.06 -0.41
N ALA A 108 -8.19 6.46 0.02
CA ALA A 108 -6.95 5.70 -0.11
C ALA A 108 -5.97 6.04 1.01
N PHE A 109 -5.00 5.14 1.21
CA PHE A 109 -3.82 5.39 2.00
C PHE A 109 -2.69 5.93 1.11
N GLU A 110 -2.09 7.03 1.55
CA GLU A 110 -0.87 7.61 0.99
C GLU A 110 0.25 7.42 1.99
N MET A 111 1.15 6.45 1.74
CA MET A 111 1.96 5.85 2.78
C MET A 111 3.45 5.96 2.51
N PHE A 112 4.21 6.02 3.60
CA PHE A 112 5.57 5.51 3.60
C PHE A 112 5.59 4.12 4.24
N GLN A 113 6.55 3.31 3.80
CA GLN A 113 6.76 1.97 4.31
C GLN A 113 8.23 1.58 4.31
N TYR A 114 8.59 0.80 5.31
CA TYR A 114 9.84 0.03 5.35
C TYR A 114 9.56 -1.35 5.91
N LYS A 115 10.51 -2.25 5.74
CA LYS A 115 10.54 -3.56 6.39
C LYS A 115 11.78 -3.67 7.25
N TYR A 116 11.70 -4.49 8.29
CA TYR A 116 12.83 -4.84 9.12
C TYR A 116 12.77 -6.33 9.49
N VAL A 117 13.92 -6.88 9.85
CA VAL A 117 14.08 -8.19 10.47
C VAL A 117 14.52 -7.96 11.91
N TYR A 118 14.01 -8.75 12.84
CA TYR A 118 14.44 -8.69 14.23
C TYR A 118 15.06 -10.02 14.64
N GLU A 119 16.39 -10.03 14.57
CA GLU A 119 17.20 -11.18 14.97
C GLU A 119 16.95 -11.51 16.46
N GLY A 120 16.78 -12.80 16.74
CA GLY A 120 16.49 -13.31 18.09
C GLY A 120 15.01 -13.57 18.38
N ILE A 121 14.10 -13.18 17.49
CA ILE A 121 12.69 -13.61 17.54
C ILE A 121 12.35 -14.54 16.38
N ASP A 122 12.59 -14.12 15.14
CA ASP A 122 12.32 -14.94 13.96
C ASP A 122 13.19 -14.37 12.83
N ASP A 123 14.37 -14.96 12.67
CA ASP A 123 15.48 -14.40 11.88
C ASP A 123 15.16 -14.34 10.37
N GLU A 124 14.13 -15.05 9.92
CA GLU A 124 13.69 -15.03 8.51
C GLU A 124 12.47 -14.13 8.29
N LYS A 125 11.86 -13.62 9.34
CA LYS A 125 10.56 -12.95 9.23
C LYS A 125 10.67 -11.45 9.07
N GLU A 126 10.17 -11.00 7.92
CA GLU A 126 10.08 -9.58 7.60
C GLU A 126 8.82 -8.95 8.21
N TRP A 127 9.02 -7.83 8.91
CA TRP A 127 7.95 -7.02 9.47
C TRP A 127 7.86 -5.70 8.73
N HIS A 128 6.71 -5.42 8.12
CA HIS A 128 6.50 -4.18 7.41
C HIS A 128 5.87 -3.12 8.30
N VAL A 129 6.50 -1.95 8.37
CA VAL A 129 5.94 -0.76 8.99
C VAL A 129 5.34 0.12 7.91
N LEU A 130 4.16 0.68 8.20
CA LEU A 130 3.46 1.59 7.31
C LEU A 130 2.87 2.72 8.13
N TRP A 131 2.87 3.91 7.56
CA TRP A 131 2.07 5.02 8.06
C TRP A 131 1.57 5.88 6.92
N ASP A 132 0.35 6.41 7.05
CA ASP A 132 -0.16 7.40 6.11
C ASP A 132 0.48 8.75 6.43
N TYR A 133 1.23 9.31 5.48
CA TYR A 133 2.01 10.52 5.71
C TYR A 133 1.20 11.81 5.62
N ASN A 134 -0.03 11.76 5.11
CA ASN A 134 -0.91 12.94 5.08
C ASN A 134 -1.58 13.14 6.45
N ILE A 135 -2.09 12.06 7.07
CA ILE A 135 -2.89 12.16 8.30
C ILE A 135 -2.21 11.61 9.55
N GLY A 136 -1.07 10.92 9.41
CA GLY A 136 -0.27 10.48 10.54
C GLY A 136 -0.92 9.37 11.32
N ILE A 137 -1.38 8.33 10.64
CA ILE A 137 -1.83 7.09 11.27
C ILE A 137 -0.84 5.98 10.95
N VAL A 138 -0.52 5.14 11.94
CA VAL A 138 0.52 4.11 11.88
C VAL A 138 -0.11 2.74 12.09
N ARG A 139 0.24 1.76 11.24
CA ARG A 139 -0.23 0.39 11.39
C ARG A 139 0.51 -0.30 12.54
N MET A 140 -0.22 -0.71 13.59
CA MET A 140 0.39 -1.22 14.82
C MET A 140 0.74 -2.72 14.79
N THR A 141 0.06 -3.49 13.94
CA THR A 141 0.26 -4.95 13.82
C THR A 141 1.73 -5.42 13.80
N PRO A 142 2.64 -4.85 12.99
CA PRO A 142 4.04 -5.30 12.95
C PRO A 142 4.76 -5.19 14.30
N PHE A 143 4.52 -4.14 15.09
CA PHE A 143 5.21 -3.92 16.37
C PHE A 143 4.81 -4.94 17.43
N PHE A 144 3.52 -5.28 17.49
CA PHE A 144 3.07 -6.30 18.44
C PHE A 144 3.55 -7.70 18.04
N LYS A 145 3.44 -8.03 16.75
CA LYS A 145 3.76 -9.38 16.28
C LYS A 145 5.27 -9.66 16.28
N SER A 146 6.11 -8.65 16.00
CA SER A 146 7.57 -8.80 16.08
C SER A 146 8.05 -9.07 17.48
N LEU A 147 7.29 -8.69 18.52
CA LEU A 147 7.55 -9.00 19.93
C LEU A 147 6.81 -10.25 20.44
N ARG A 148 6.30 -11.09 19.53
CA ARG A 148 5.54 -12.34 19.83
C ARG A 148 4.24 -12.12 20.63
N HIS A 149 3.66 -10.92 20.62
CA HIS A 149 2.34 -10.73 21.21
C HIS A 149 1.25 -11.40 20.38
N ALA A 150 0.20 -11.87 21.08
CA ALA A 150 -0.96 -12.49 20.45
C ALA A 150 -1.69 -11.53 19.49
N LYS A 151 -2.42 -12.07 18.51
CA LYS A 151 -3.20 -11.29 17.52
C LYS A 151 -4.18 -10.29 18.17
N THR A 152 -4.67 -10.59 19.37
CA THR A 152 -5.61 -9.74 20.13
C THR A 152 -4.93 -8.65 20.95
N ALA A 153 -3.59 -8.65 21.07
CA ALA A 153 -2.86 -7.70 21.91
C ALA A 153 -3.06 -6.23 21.50
N PRO A 154 -3.07 -5.85 20.20
CA PRO A 154 -3.37 -4.47 19.83
C PRO A 154 -4.74 -4.01 20.33
N ALA A 155 -5.79 -4.82 20.12
CA ALA A 155 -7.14 -4.49 20.56
C ALA A 155 -7.22 -4.29 22.09
N LYS A 156 -6.65 -5.24 22.85
CA LYS A 156 -6.58 -5.15 24.32
C LYS A 156 -5.82 -3.91 24.79
N SER A 157 -4.75 -3.54 24.09
CA SER A 157 -3.98 -2.33 24.38
C SER A 157 -4.82 -1.07 24.15
N LEU A 158 -5.65 -1.04 23.09
CA LEU A 158 -6.55 0.11 22.84
C LEU A 158 -7.64 0.20 23.90
N GLU A 159 -8.26 -0.93 24.26
CA GLU A 159 -9.34 -0.99 25.26
C GLU A 159 -8.86 -0.60 26.66
N ALA A 160 -7.61 -0.93 27.01
CA ALA A 160 -7.01 -0.58 28.29
C ALA A 160 -6.69 0.92 28.42
N ASN A 161 -6.73 1.70 27.33
CA ASN A 161 -6.40 3.12 27.30
C ASN A 161 -7.65 3.95 26.95
N PRO A 162 -8.32 4.57 27.94
CA PRO A 162 -9.53 5.36 27.70
C PRO A 162 -9.36 6.43 26.61
N GLY A 163 -10.30 6.49 25.67
CA GLY A 163 -10.30 7.43 24.54
C GLY A 163 -9.39 7.03 23.37
N LEU A 164 -8.48 6.06 23.54
CA LEU A 164 -7.57 5.67 22.46
C LEU A 164 -8.29 4.89 21.35
N ALA A 165 -9.29 4.08 21.71
CA ALA A 165 -10.12 3.36 20.75
C ALA A 165 -10.87 4.30 19.79
N ASP A 166 -11.30 5.48 20.28
CA ASP A 166 -12.11 6.43 19.50
C ASP A 166 -11.31 7.11 18.38
N ILE A 167 -10.01 7.28 18.59
CA ILE A 167 -9.07 7.87 17.64
C ILE A 167 -8.27 6.82 16.84
N SER A 168 -8.66 5.55 16.95
CA SER A 168 -8.03 4.42 16.26
C SER A 168 -8.93 3.85 15.16
N TYR A 169 -8.31 3.20 14.18
CA TYR A 169 -9.00 2.66 13.01
C TYR A 169 -8.73 1.17 12.86
N SER A 170 -9.81 0.39 12.80
CA SER A 170 -9.74 -1.06 12.59
C SER A 170 -9.98 -1.36 11.12
N ILE A 171 -8.90 -1.51 10.35
CA ILE A 171 -8.96 -1.74 8.90
C ILE A 171 -9.10 -3.25 8.63
N THR A 172 -10.24 -3.65 8.06
CA THR A 172 -10.59 -5.05 7.77
C THR A 172 -11.12 -5.18 6.34
N GLY A 173 -10.64 -6.18 5.60
CA GLY A 173 -10.93 -6.30 4.17
C GLY A 173 -9.98 -5.44 3.31
N GLY A 174 -10.10 -5.55 1.99
CA GLY A 174 -9.20 -4.89 1.04
C GLY A 174 -7.79 -5.46 1.06
N SER A 175 -6.79 -4.63 0.79
CA SER A 175 -5.37 -5.01 0.78
C SER A 175 -4.95 -5.61 2.13
N ILE A 176 -4.52 -6.88 2.11
CA ILE A 176 -4.04 -7.60 3.31
C ILE A 176 -2.92 -6.83 4.00
N HIS A 177 -2.06 -6.18 3.22
CA HIS A 177 -0.97 -5.34 3.72
C HIS A 177 -1.44 -4.10 4.49
N CYS A 178 -2.66 -3.61 4.29
CA CYS A 178 -3.17 -2.48 5.07
C CYS A 178 -4.02 -2.91 6.27
N GLN A 179 -4.31 -4.20 6.44
CA GLN A 179 -5.20 -4.66 7.50
C GLN A 179 -4.57 -4.60 8.89
N GLY A 180 -5.40 -4.31 9.88
CA GLY A 180 -5.02 -4.22 11.29
C GLY A 180 -5.50 -2.94 11.95
N TYR A 181 -4.99 -2.72 13.16
CA TYR A 181 -5.24 -1.49 13.90
C TYR A 181 -4.26 -0.40 13.48
N TRP A 182 -4.81 0.78 13.21
CA TRP A 182 -4.06 1.99 12.92
C TRP A 182 -4.33 3.02 14.01
N VAL A 183 -3.28 3.64 14.52
CA VAL A 183 -3.36 4.62 15.62
C VAL A 183 -2.65 5.90 15.21
N PRO A 184 -2.93 7.04 15.84
CA PRO A 184 -2.21 8.29 15.57
C PRO A 184 -0.70 8.14 15.79
N TYR A 185 0.09 8.84 14.98
CA TYR A 185 1.55 8.76 14.97
C TYR A 185 2.17 9.02 16.34
N GLN A 186 1.65 10.01 17.07
CA GLN A 186 2.14 10.32 18.43
C GLN A 186 1.87 9.18 19.41
N THR A 187 0.74 8.48 19.27
CA THR A 187 0.45 7.27 20.06
C THR A 187 1.41 6.13 19.70
N ALA A 188 1.68 5.92 18.42
CA ALA A 188 2.58 4.86 17.98
C ALA A 188 4.03 5.09 18.44
N LYS A 189 4.42 6.35 18.66
CA LYS A 189 5.76 6.76 19.09
C LYS A 189 5.98 6.66 20.60
N ALA A 190 4.91 6.79 21.40
CA ALA A 190 4.96 6.78 22.86
C ALA A 190 5.35 5.41 23.42
#